data_AF-A0A2C6DU69-F1
#
_entry.id   AF-A0A2C6DU69-F1
#
_cell.length_a   1.000
_cell.length_b   1.000
_cell.length_c   1.000
_cell.angle_alpha   90.00
_cell.angle_beta   90.00
_cell.angle_gamma   90.00
#
_symmetry.space_group_name_H-M   'P 1'
#
loop_
_entity.id
_entity.type
_entity.pdbx_description
1 polymer ?
#
loop_
_entity_poly.entity_id
_entity_poly.type
_entity_poly.pdbx_seq_one_letter_code
_entity_poly.pdbx_strand_id
1 'polypeptide(L)'
;MRMLKVFVACNVMNQIISAARNPPANESPYFCRFCGCLLILHNNNLSETPWFEHDQKSIPIERLRLCTYFDPEVKHNEQQEELRHMVKKQMKPVLVTRWLCLLCGKEHLGVKCCQTCGTDIYCKEI
;
A
#
# COMPACT_ATOMS: atom_id res chain seq x y z
N MET A 1 -6.98 7.19 -6.32
CA MET A 1 -5.66 7.78 -6.01
C MET A 1 -5.93 9.03 -5.20
N ARG A 2 -5.24 9.21 -4.07
CA ARG A 2 -5.39 10.38 -3.21
C ARG A 2 -4.01 10.99 -2.99
N MET A 3 -3.93 12.30 -3.15
CA MET A 3 -2.76 13.09 -2.77
C MET A 3 -3.13 13.87 -1.51
N LEU A 4 -2.18 13.98 -0.58
CA LEU A 4 -2.33 14.83 0.59
C LEU A 4 -2.22 16.31 0.17
N LYS A 5 -2.89 17.19 0.93
CA LYS A 5 -2.75 18.64 0.77
C LYS A 5 -1.30 19.02 1.05
N VAL A 6 -0.71 19.81 0.14
CA VAL A 6 0.67 20.29 0.27
C VAL A 6 0.65 21.72 0.82
N PHE A 7 1.46 22.02 1.82
CA PHE A 7 1.50 23.38 2.40
C PHE A 7 2.79 24.15 2.08
N VAL A 8 3.70 23.50 1.36
CA VAL A 8 5.03 24.02 1.02
C VAL A 8 5.35 23.67 -0.43
N ALA A 9 5.74 24.67 -1.21
CA ALA A 9 6.11 24.54 -2.62
C ALA A 9 7.45 25.22 -2.90
N CYS A 10 7.96 25.08 -4.12
CA CYS A 10 9.12 25.79 -4.64
C CYS A 10 8.70 26.70 -5.79
N ASN A 11 9.23 27.92 -5.88
CA ASN A 11 9.08 28.76 -7.08
C ASN A 11 10.10 28.36 -8.17
N VAL A 12 10.06 29.07 -9.29
CA VAL A 12 11.03 28.94 -10.41
C VAL A 12 12.49 29.18 -9.99
N MET A 13 12.72 29.94 -8.92
CA MET A 13 14.05 30.17 -8.34
C MET A 13 14.46 29.08 -7.33
N ASN A 14 13.66 28.01 -7.20
CA ASN A 14 13.85 26.93 -6.22
C ASN A 14 13.84 27.40 -4.76
N GLN A 15 13.16 28.52 -4.48
CA GLN A 15 12.96 29.03 -3.12
C GLN A 15 11.70 28.40 -2.52
N ILE A 16 11.79 28.05 -1.23
CA ILE A 16 10.69 27.40 -0.50
C ILE A 16 9.65 28.43 -0.10
N ILE A 17 8.41 28.22 -0.53
CA ILE A 17 7.26 29.08 -0.27
C ILE A 17 6.22 28.29 0.53
N SER A 18 5.68 28.91 1.57
CA SER A 18 4.58 28.36 2.35
C SER A 18 3.25 28.90 1.84
N ALA A 19 2.26 28.02 1.70
CA ALA A 19 0.91 28.38 1.28
C ALA A 19 0.25 29.40 2.25
N ALA A 20 0.54 29.30 3.54
CA ALA A 20 -0.03 30.18 4.57
C ALA A 20 0.42 31.64 4.47
N ARG A 21 1.55 31.92 3.78
CA ARG A 21 2.08 33.29 3.66
C ARG A 21 1.45 34.09 2.52
N ASN A 22 0.35 33.60 1.93
CA ASN A 22 -0.26 34.15 0.71
C ASN A 22 0.80 34.34 -0.38
N PRO A 23 1.21 33.26 -1.05
CA PRO A 23 2.10 33.36 -2.20
C PRO A 23 1.52 34.38 -3.18
N PRO A 24 2.31 35.32 -3.71
CA PRO A 24 1.80 36.27 -4.68
C PRO A 24 1.21 35.48 -5.86
N ALA A 25 -0.04 35.76 -6.19
CA ALA A 25 -0.78 35.06 -7.25
C ALA A 25 -0.06 35.10 -8.62
N ASN A 26 0.87 36.05 -8.78
CA ASN A 26 1.65 36.29 -9.99
C ASN A 26 2.95 35.47 -10.08
N GLU A 27 3.32 34.68 -9.06
CA GLU A 27 4.53 33.82 -9.05
C GLU A 27 4.27 32.37 -9.51
N SER A 28 3.17 32.15 -10.25
CA SER A 28 2.99 30.93 -11.02
C SER A 28 4.12 30.80 -12.05
N PRO A 29 4.87 29.67 -12.13
CA PRO A 29 4.53 28.34 -11.60
C PRO A 29 5.15 27.93 -10.25
N TYR A 30 4.40 27.14 -9.47
CA TYR A 30 4.85 26.46 -8.25
C TYR A 30 5.15 24.98 -8.48
N PHE A 31 6.18 24.45 -7.82
CA PHE A 31 6.63 23.07 -7.96
C PHE A 31 6.69 22.35 -6.62
N CYS A 32 6.38 21.05 -6.62
CA CYS A 32 6.57 20.20 -5.47
C CYS A 32 8.06 19.93 -5.24
N ARG A 33 8.54 20.15 -4.00
CA ARG A 33 9.94 19.94 -3.63
C ARG A 33 10.42 18.50 -3.86
N PHE A 34 9.52 17.53 -3.76
CA PHE A 34 9.86 16.10 -3.77
C PHE A 34 9.77 15.46 -5.15
N CYS A 35 8.69 15.72 -5.91
CA CYS A 35 8.52 15.13 -7.24
C CYS A 35 8.84 16.10 -8.41
N GLY A 36 9.07 17.38 -8.11
CA GLY A 36 9.32 18.44 -9.09
C GLY A 36 8.12 18.76 -9.98
N CYS A 37 6.93 18.23 -9.67
CA CYS A 37 5.74 18.43 -10.50
C CYS A 37 5.06 19.76 -10.18
N LEU A 38 4.30 20.27 -11.16
CA LEU A 38 3.54 21.49 -11.02
C LEU A 38 2.46 21.36 -9.95
N LEU A 39 2.29 22.43 -9.16
CA LEU A 39 1.30 22.56 -8.11
C LEU A 39 0.32 23.68 -8.40
N ILE A 40 -0.95 23.45 -8.07
CA ILE A 40 -2.05 24.40 -8.17
C ILE A 40 -2.30 24.98 -6.78
N LEU A 41 -2.26 26.31 -6.65
CA LEU A 41 -2.54 26.99 -5.39
C LEU A 41 -4.06 27.11 -5.17
N HIS A 42 -4.54 26.62 -4.04
CA HIS A 42 -5.90 26.80 -3.55
C HIS A 42 -5.91 27.79 -2.38
N ASN A 43 -6.28 29.04 -2.65
CA ASN A 43 -6.35 30.12 -1.66
C ASN A 43 -7.73 30.81 -1.58
N ASN A 44 -8.73 30.30 -2.31
CA ASN A 44 -10.01 30.99 -2.49
C ASN A 44 -11.01 30.80 -1.32
N ASN A 45 -10.67 29.98 -0.32
CA ASN A 45 -11.55 29.68 0.81
C ASN A 45 -11.04 30.41 2.07
N LEU A 46 -11.82 31.38 2.56
CA LEU A 46 -11.52 32.14 3.79
C LEU A 46 -11.47 31.25 5.06
N SER A 47 -12.13 30.08 5.03
CA SER A 47 -12.21 29.16 6.17
C SER A 47 -11.14 28.05 6.18
N GLU A 48 -10.45 27.82 5.06
CA GLU A 48 -9.39 26.82 4.97
C GLU A 48 -8.03 27.49 4.83
N THR A 49 -7.02 26.96 5.52
CA THR A 49 -5.63 27.37 5.28
C THR A 49 -5.28 27.12 3.81
N PRO A 50 -4.68 28.09 3.10
CA PRO A 50 -4.29 27.89 1.72
C PRO A 50 -3.38 26.67 1.58
N TRP A 51 -3.50 25.96 0.48
CA TRP A 51 -2.76 24.73 0.22
C TRP A 51 -2.52 24.55 -1.28
N PHE A 52 -1.64 23.64 -1.62
CA PHE A 52 -1.26 23.31 -2.98
C PHE A 52 -1.73 21.90 -3.34
N GLU A 53 -2.31 21.76 -4.53
CA GLU A 53 -2.73 20.48 -5.10
C GLU A 53 -1.79 20.05 -6.22
N HIS A 54 -1.50 18.75 -6.31
CA HIS A 54 -0.88 18.18 -7.50
C HIS A 54 -1.93 18.04 -8.61
N ASP A 55 -1.59 18.39 -9.84
CA ASP A 55 -2.45 18.10 -10.99
C ASP A 55 -2.45 16.58 -11.28
N GLN A 56 -3.37 15.86 -10.63
CA GLN A 56 -3.52 14.41 -10.75
C GLN A 56 -3.96 13.95 -12.15
N LYS A 57 -4.44 14.86 -13.00
CA LYS A 57 -4.88 14.53 -14.37
C LYS A 57 -3.71 14.61 -15.36
N SER A 58 -2.86 15.62 -15.21
CA SER A 58 -1.75 15.86 -16.13
C SER A 58 -0.47 15.11 -15.77
N ILE A 59 -0.29 14.72 -14.49
CA ILE A 59 0.93 14.08 -14.01
C ILE A 59 0.76 12.54 -14.03
N PRO A 60 1.68 11.78 -14.64
CA PRO A 60 1.67 10.32 -14.59
C PRO A 60 1.65 9.78 -13.16
N ILE A 61 0.79 8.79 -12.89
CA ILE A 61 0.61 8.17 -11.57
C ILE A 61 1.92 7.62 -10.99
N GLU A 62 2.81 7.10 -11.85
CA GLU A 62 4.12 6.57 -11.47
C GLU A 62 5.00 7.65 -10.83
N ARG A 63 4.93 8.89 -11.32
CA ARG A 63 5.66 10.02 -10.73
C ARG A 63 5.02 10.48 -9.42
N LEU A 64 3.70 10.44 -9.32
CA LEU A 64 2.98 10.80 -8.09
C LEU A 64 3.23 9.79 -6.97
N ARG A 65 3.31 8.49 -7.27
CA ARG A 65 3.63 7.41 -6.31
C ARG A 65 4.98 7.58 -5.61
N LEU A 66 5.92 8.26 -6.26
CA LEU A 66 7.24 8.57 -5.69
C LEU A 66 7.23 9.82 -4.80
N CYS A 67 6.16 10.62 -4.83
CA CYS A 67 6.03 11.82 -4.01
C CYS A 67 5.73 11.46 -2.56
N THR A 68 6.33 12.20 -1.61
CA THR A 68 6.07 12.06 -0.17
C THR A 68 4.64 12.45 0.22
N TYR A 69 3.97 13.25 -0.60
CA TYR A 69 2.56 13.62 -0.44
C TYR A 69 1.59 12.64 -1.08
N PHE A 70 2.07 11.54 -1.66
CA PHE A 70 1.21 10.42 -2.03
C PHE A 70 0.63 9.80 -0.76
N ASP A 71 -0.65 9.46 -0.79
CA ASP A 71 -1.34 8.92 0.38
C ASP A 71 -0.61 7.66 0.93
N PRO A 72 -0.05 7.74 2.15
CA PRO A 72 0.72 6.65 2.73
C PRO A 72 -0.15 5.42 3.01
N GLU A 73 -1.46 5.60 3.24
CA GLU A 73 -2.39 4.50 3.47
C GLU A 73 -2.61 3.68 2.19
N VAL A 74 -2.71 4.36 1.05
CA VAL A 74 -2.79 3.70 -0.27
C VAL A 74 -1.51 2.90 -0.55
N LYS A 75 -0.34 3.49 -0.30
CA LYS A 75 0.95 2.80 -0.50
C LYS A 75 1.10 1.58 0.40
N HIS A 76 0.71 1.70 1.67
CA HIS A 76 0.75 0.59 2.61
C HIS A 76 -0.21 -0.55 2.21
N ASN A 77 -1.41 -0.21 1.75
CA ASN A 77 -2.38 -1.20 1.29
C ASN A 77 -1.91 -1.94 0.04
N GLU A 78 -1.39 -1.24 -0.97
CA GLU A 78 -0.81 -1.85 -2.17
C GLU A 78 0.34 -2.82 -1.80
N GLN A 79 1.28 -2.38 -0.95
CA GLN A 79 2.38 -3.22 -0.49
C GLN A 79 1.90 -4.45 0.30
N GLN A 80 0.89 -4.29 1.15
CA GLN A 80 0.32 -5.38 1.92
C GLN A 80 -0.36 -6.41 1.01
N GLU A 81 -1.07 -5.96 -0.03
CA GLU A 81 -1.68 -6.86 -1.01
C GLU A 81 -0.62 -7.62 -1.81
N GLU A 82 0.45 -6.96 -2.25
CA GLU A 82 1.58 -7.60 -2.91
C GLU A 82 2.20 -8.69 -2.04
N LEU A 83 2.49 -8.39 -0.77
CA LEU A 83 3.01 -9.36 0.19
C LEU A 83 2.06 -10.53 0.39
N ARG A 84 0.76 -10.28 0.57
CA ARG A 84 -0.26 -11.33 0.69
C ARG A 84 -0.30 -12.21 -0.56
N HIS A 85 -0.18 -11.62 -1.74
CA HIS A 85 -0.16 -12.37 -2.99
C HIS A 85 1.10 -13.23 -3.11
N MET A 86 2.27 -12.72 -2.73
CA MET A 86 3.52 -13.48 -2.69
C MET A 86 3.44 -14.67 -1.73
N VAL A 87 2.95 -14.44 -0.51
CA VAL A 87 2.76 -15.50 0.50
C VAL A 87 1.80 -16.56 -0.02
N LYS A 88 0.65 -16.19 -0.60
CA LYS A 88 -0.29 -17.14 -1.21
C LYS A 88 0.35 -17.94 -2.35
N LYS A 89 1.18 -17.30 -3.18
CA LYS A 89 1.87 -17.97 -4.30
C LYS A 89 2.94 -18.95 -3.81
N GLN A 90 3.62 -18.65 -2.70
CA GLN A 90 4.66 -19.50 -2.12
C GLN A 90 4.11 -20.60 -1.21
N MET A 91 3.00 -20.35 -0.52
CA MET A 91 2.28 -21.36 0.25
C MET A 91 1.56 -22.33 -0.69
N LYS A 92 2.30 -23.29 -1.23
CA LYS A 92 1.68 -24.59 -1.54
C LYS A 92 1.25 -25.17 -0.19
N PRO A 93 -0.02 -25.52 0.03
CA PRO A 93 -0.37 -26.27 1.23
C PRO A 93 0.50 -27.53 1.22
N VAL A 94 1.29 -27.71 2.28
CA VAL A 94 1.95 -28.99 2.55
C VAL A 94 0.80 -29.94 2.87
N LEU A 95 0.28 -30.57 1.82
CA LEU A 95 -0.72 -31.61 1.97
C LEU A 95 0.02 -32.80 2.55
N VAL A 96 -0.11 -32.98 3.85
CA VAL A 96 0.26 -34.22 4.52
C VAL A 96 -0.61 -35.30 3.93
N THR A 97 -0.06 -36.06 2.99
CA THR A 97 -0.84 -37.06 2.26
C THR A 97 -0.79 -38.42 2.94
N ARG A 98 0.10 -38.67 3.91
CA ARG A 98 0.26 -39.96 4.56
C ARG A 98 0.18 -39.84 6.08
N TRP A 99 -0.58 -40.75 6.67
CA TRP A 99 -0.83 -40.84 8.09
C TRP A 99 -0.65 -42.28 8.55
N LEU A 100 -0.07 -42.48 9.72
CA LEU A 100 0.00 -43.77 10.40
C LEU A 100 -0.85 -43.72 11.66
N CYS A 101 -1.87 -44.58 11.73
CA CYS A 101 -2.64 -44.77 12.95
C CYS A 101 -1.88 -45.66 13.92
N LEU A 102 -1.46 -45.11 15.06
CA LEU A 102 -0.75 -45.86 16.11
C LEU A 102 -1.65 -46.87 16.82
N LEU A 103 -2.97 -46.73 16.73
CA LEU A 103 -3.93 -47.65 17.37
C LEU A 103 -4.13 -48.95 16.59
N CYS A 104 -4.23 -48.87 15.25
CA CYS A 104 -4.39 -50.06 14.39
C CYS A 104 -3.18 -50.40 13.53
N GLY A 105 -2.12 -49.59 13.58
CA GLY A 105 -0.90 -49.76 12.78
C GLY A 105 -1.07 -49.52 11.28
N LYS A 106 -2.23 -49.05 10.81
CA LYS A 106 -2.49 -48.86 9.38
C LYS A 106 -2.06 -47.49 8.90
N GLU A 107 -1.41 -47.47 7.75
CA GLU A 107 -1.21 -46.26 6.96
C GLU A 107 -2.48 -45.90 6.19
N HIS A 108 -2.78 -44.61 6.10
CA HIS A 108 -3.88 -44.09 5.28
C HIS A 108 -3.52 -42.75 4.65
N LEU A 109 -4.22 -42.43 3.56
CA LEU A 109 -3.92 -41.26 2.73
C LEU A 109 -4.95 -40.13 2.91
N GLY A 110 -4.48 -38.89 2.78
CA GLY A 110 -5.30 -37.69 2.72
C GLY A 110 -5.78 -37.19 4.09
N VAL A 111 -6.79 -37.83 4.67
CA VAL A 111 -7.45 -37.34 5.89
C VAL A 111 -6.77 -37.91 7.13
N LYS A 112 -6.55 -37.10 8.17
CA LYS A 112 -5.93 -37.52 9.44
C LYS A 112 -6.76 -38.56 10.22
N CYS A 113 -8.07 -38.56 10.08
CA CYS A 113 -8.92 -39.51 10.79
C CYS A 113 -8.76 -40.93 10.22
N CYS A 114 -8.42 -41.89 11.09
CA CYS A 114 -8.35 -43.28 10.68
C CYS A 114 -9.76 -43.83 10.45
N GLN A 115 -10.06 -44.27 9.23
CA GLN A 115 -11.37 -44.86 8.89
C GLN A 115 -11.66 -46.16 9.65
N THR A 116 -10.63 -46.87 10.13
CA THR A 116 -10.80 -48.10 10.91
C THR A 116 -11.13 -47.79 12.38
N CYS A 117 -10.49 -46.79 12.98
CA CYS A 117 -10.63 -46.46 14.40
C CYS A 117 -11.64 -45.35 14.68
N GLY A 118 -12.06 -44.60 13.66
CA GLY A 118 -12.92 -43.43 13.81
C GLY A 118 -12.30 -42.29 14.60
N THR A 119 -10.97 -42.29 14.79
CA THR A 119 -10.26 -41.31 15.62
C THR A 119 -9.02 -40.78 14.89
N ASP A 120 -8.65 -39.55 15.20
CA ASP A 120 -7.48 -38.84 14.66
C ASP A 120 -6.40 -38.58 15.73
N ILE A 121 -6.73 -38.74 17.01
CA ILE A 121 -5.83 -38.50 18.15
C ILE A 121 -4.61 -39.44 18.17
N TYR A 122 -4.73 -40.62 17.57
CA TYR A 122 -3.65 -41.61 17.47
C TYR A 122 -2.98 -41.62 16.08
N CYS A 123 -3.28 -40.66 15.20
CA CYS A 123 -2.73 -40.60 13.86
C CYS A 123 -1.56 -39.61 13.79
N LYS A 124 -0.40 -40.08 13.33
CA LYS A 124 0.79 -39.25 13.09
C LYS A 124 1.12 -39.15 11.61
N GLU A 125 1.71 -38.03 11.20
CA GLU A 125 2.27 -37.84 9.87
C GLU A 125 3.49 -38.75 9.65
N ILE A 126 3.64 -39.28 8.42
CA ILE A 126 4.75 -40.12 7.97
C ILE A 126 5.23 -39.73 6.57
#